data_AF-A0A815ZML9-F1
#
_entry.id   AF-A0A815ZML9-F1
#
_cell.length_a   1.000
_cell.length_b   1.000
_cell.length_c   1.000
_cell.angle_alpha   90.00
_cell.angle_beta   90.00
_cell.angle_gamma   90.00
#
_symmetry.space_group_name_H-M   'P 1'
#
loop_
_entity.id
_entity.type
_entity.pdbx_description
1 polymer ?
#
loop_
_entity_poly.entity_id
_entity_poly.type
_entity_poly.pdbx_seq_one_letter_code
_entity_poly.pdbx_strand_id
1 'polypeptide(L)'
;MQTRYLVLIILIVLSSLCGAKHSYVRLEPHEARRIAIEAYIYGYSLVTSEVTRIQMTNSTGQGVVNTPMGVFNNLRSYPPATYHGVVAPNADTLYSIAWVDLDSEPWIFSHPDMNDRFYLFPIYTLWTPVLDDPGTRTTGTPSATYALVGPKWKIPLPEKVQEKITKIIYSPTRYIVILGRTYCTGTQEDYQIVHRLQDQYLLRPLGTFIRNENETYSRSNMPAINGNPDPPFNRTGSVRDVIKNMNISTYFNIMATRMQVSSSSGKDVKYDGSIIDKRYSQALCV
;
A
#
# COMPACT_ATOMS: atom_id res chain seq x y z
N MET A 1 -65.82 -12.30 6.48
CA MET A 1 -64.89 -11.51 7.33
C MET A 1 -64.03 -12.38 8.26
N GLN A 2 -64.55 -13.48 8.83
CA GLN A 2 -63.83 -14.29 9.84
C GLN A 2 -62.59 -15.06 9.36
N THR A 3 -62.51 -15.48 8.09
CA THR A 3 -61.38 -16.29 7.58
C THR A 3 -60.09 -15.49 7.37
N ARG A 4 -60.17 -14.17 7.16
CA ARG A 4 -59.00 -13.30 6.99
C ARG A 4 -58.31 -12.95 8.31
N TYR A 5 -59.06 -12.90 9.41
CA TYR A 5 -58.50 -12.66 10.75
C TYR A 5 -57.77 -13.89 11.31
N LEU A 6 -58.21 -15.10 10.98
CA LEU A 6 -57.57 -16.34 11.43
C LEU A 6 -56.17 -16.54 10.81
N VAL A 7 -56.01 -16.21 9.53
CA VAL A 7 -54.71 -16.29 8.83
C VAL A 7 -53.73 -15.22 9.33
N LEU A 8 -54.21 -14.02 9.68
CA LEU A 8 -53.39 -12.95 10.24
C LEU A 8 -52.88 -13.29 11.65
N ILE A 9 -53.71 -13.92 12.49
CA ILE A 9 -53.34 -14.33 13.85
C ILE A 9 -52.31 -15.49 13.79
N ILE A 10 -52.46 -16.44 12.88
CA ILE A 10 -51.48 -17.53 12.70
C ILE A 10 -50.12 -17.00 12.22
N LEU A 11 -50.09 -16.00 11.33
CA LEU A 11 -48.84 -15.36 10.88
C LEU A 11 -48.15 -14.54 11.99
N ILE A 12 -48.92 -13.86 12.85
CA ILE A 12 -48.36 -13.11 13.99
C ILE A 12 -47.81 -14.05 15.07
N VAL A 13 -48.49 -15.18 15.33
CA VAL A 13 -48.03 -16.18 16.29
C VAL A 13 -46.80 -16.93 15.76
N LEU A 14 -46.70 -17.25 14.46
CA LEU A 14 -45.49 -17.85 13.88
C LEU A 14 -44.29 -16.88 13.85
N SER A 15 -44.51 -15.57 13.69
CA SER A 15 -43.42 -14.58 13.78
C SER A 15 -42.86 -14.41 15.21
N SER A 16 -43.64 -14.81 16.23
CA SER A 16 -43.22 -14.74 17.64
C SER A 16 -42.47 -15.98 18.13
N LEU A 17 -42.52 -17.11 17.40
CA LEU A 17 -41.76 -18.33 17.71
C LEU A 17 -40.40 -18.42 17.02
N CYS A 18 -40.10 -17.52 16.07
CA CYS A 18 -38.77 -17.40 15.46
C CYS A 18 -38.02 -16.17 16.00
N GLY A 19 -38.18 -15.88 17.29
CA GLY A 19 -37.24 -15.05 18.01
C GLY A 19 -35.96 -15.85 18.23
N ALA A 20 -35.13 -15.99 17.21
CA ALA A 20 -33.75 -16.40 17.39
C ALA A 20 -33.12 -15.37 18.33
N LYS A 21 -33.08 -15.69 19.63
CA LYS A 21 -32.25 -14.99 20.60
C LYS A 21 -30.86 -15.07 20.01
N HIS A 22 -30.40 -13.99 19.39
CA HIS A 22 -28.97 -13.79 19.19
C HIS A 22 -28.43 -13.70 20.61
N SER A 23 -28.03 -14.84 21.15
CA SER A 23 -27.19 -14.90 22.34
C SER A 23 -25.89 -14.23 21.91
N TYR A 24 -25.81 -12.92 22.16
CA TYR A 24 -24.53 -12.24 22.17
C TYR A 24 -23.66 -13.02 23.14
N VAL A 25 -22.66 -13.72 22.61
CA VAL A 25 -21.64 -14.35 23.45
C VAL A 25 -20.98 -13.19 24.18
N ARG A 26 -21.32 -13.03 25.46
CA ARG A 26 -20.69 -12.04 26.32
C ARG A 26 -19.29 -12.58 26.59
N LEU A 27 -18.31 -12.00 25.92
CA LEU A 27 -16.91 -12.35 26.15
C LEU A 27 -16.54 -12.00 27.60
N GLU A 28 -15.92 -12.95 28.27
CA GLU A 28 -15.32 -12.68 29.57
C GLU A 28 -14.14 -11.70 29.41
N PRO A 29 -13.84 -10.84 30.40
CA PRO A 29 -12.80 -9.82 30.25
C PRO A 29 -11.42 -10.36 29.85
N HIS A 30 -11.05 -11.55 30.36
CA HIS A 30 -9.78 -12.19 30.02
C HIS A 30 -9.76 -12.70 28.56
N GLU A 31 -10.90 -13.18 28.06
CA GLU A 31 -11.06 -13.64 26.69
C GLU A 31 -11.02 -12.48 25.70
N ALA A 32 -11.75 -11.39 26.03
CA ALA A 32 -11.70 -10.16 25.25
C ALA A 32 -10.26 -9.60 25.15
N ARG A 33 -9.51 -9.61 26.26
CA ARG A 33 -8.10 -9.21 26.27
C ARG A 33 -7.22 -10.10 25.39
N ARG A 34 -7.40 -11.42 25.45
CA ARG A 34 -6.66 -12.37 24.62
C ARG A 34 -6.91 -12.11 23.14
N ILE A 35 -8.18 -11.99 22.74
CA ILE A 35 -8.58 -11.69 21.35
C ILE A 35 -7.99 -10.35 20.89
N ALA A 36 -8.02 -9.31 21.73
CA ALA A 36 -7.44 -8.02 21.40
C ALA A 36 -5.91 -8.10 21.17
N ILE A 37 -5.18 -8.88 21.98
CA ILE A 37 -3.74 -9.08 21.79
C ILE A 37 -3.45 -9.82 20.49
N GLU A 38 -4.21 -10.89 20.18
CA GLU A 38 -4.08 -11.64 18.93
C GLU A 38 -4.36 -10.75 17.71
N ALA A 39 -5.42 -9.94 17.77
CA ALA A 39 -5.76 -8.98 16.72
C ALA A 39 -4.70 -7.88 16.57
N TYR A 40 -4.12 -7.39 17.67
CA TYR A 40 -3.00 -6.43 17.63
C TYR A 40 -1.76 -7.03 16.97
N ILE A 41 -1.39 -8.27 17.30
CA ILE A 41 -0.24 -8.93 16.67
C ILE A 41 -0.51 -9.16 15.18
N TYR A 42 -1.70 -9.63 14.83
CA TYR A 42 -2.11 -9.86 13.45
C TYR A 42 -2.10 -8.56 12.62
N GLY A 43 -2.69 -7.48 13.13
CA GLY A 43 -2.76 -6.19 12.44
C GLY A 43 -1.46 -5.38 12.43
N TYR A 44 -0.42 -5.82 13.16
CA TYR A 44 0.76 -5.00 13.41
C TYR A 44 1.47 -4.58 12.13
N SER A 45 1.64 -5.48 11.15
CA SER A 45 2.28 -5.13 9.88
C SER A 45 1.47 -4.11 9.10
N LEU A 46 0.15 -4.30 8.97
CA LEU A 46 -0.75 -3.39 8.29
C LEU A 46 -0.72 -1.98 8.89
N VAL A 47 -0.82 -1.88 10.22
CA VAL A 47 -0.79 -0.59 10.92
C VAL A 47 0.60 0.04 10.81
N THR A 48 1.66 -0.76 10.87
CA THR A 48 3.04 -0.29 10.64
C THR A 48 3.19 0.34 9.26
N SER A 49 2.82 -0.36 8.19
CA SER A 49 2.90 0.16 6.83
C SER A 49 2.02 1.38 6.61
N GLU A 50 0.85 1.45 7.24
CA GLU A 50 -0.02 2.62 7.16
C GLU A 50 0.57 3.85 7.88
N VAL A 51 1.13 3.67 9.08
CA VAL A 51 1.83 4.73 9.80
C VAL A 51 3.04 5.21 9.00
N THR A 52 3.85 4.29 8.49
CA THR A 52 4.98 4.59 7.61
C THR A 52 4.55 5.38 6.38
N ARG A 53 3.50 4.92 5.66
CA ARG A 53 2.95 5.62 4.50
C ARG A 53 2.56 7.05 4.83
N ILE A 54 1.82 7.25 5.92
CA ILE A 54 1.37 8.59 6.34
C ILE A 54 2.57 9.47 6.71
N GLN A 55 3.55 8.95 7.46
CA GLN A 55 4.75 9.71 7.82
C GLN A 55 5.57 10.10 6.57
N MET A 56 5.76 9.19 5.63
CA MET A 56 6.56 9.40 4.41
C MET A 56 5.88 10.27 3.34
N THR A 57 4.55 10.38 3.40
CA THR A 57 3.77 11.15 2.41
C THR A 57 3.24 12.48 2.97
N ASN A 58 3.43 12.71 4.27
CA ASN A 58 3.00 13.93 4.95
C ASN A 58 3.94 15.10 4.65
N SER A 59 3.55 15.96 3.71
CA SER A 59 4.33 17.09 3.19
C SER A 59 4.81 18.15 4.20
N THR A 60 4.44 18.06 5.47
CA THR A 60 4.90 18.93 6.58
C THR A 60 5.88 18.25 7.54
N GLY A 61 6.16 16.95 7.36
CA GLY A 61 7.03 16.16 8.24
C GLY A 61 8.53 16.43 8.09
N GLN A 62 9.27 16.27 9.18
CA GLN A 62 10.73 16.20 9.21
C GLN A 62 11.17 14.75 8.91
N GLY A 63 11.97 14.53 7.87
CA GLY A 63 12.48 13.20 7.48
C GLY A 63 13.13 13.17 6.10
N VAL A 64 13.92 12.13 5.80
CA VAL A 64 14.65 11.95 4.52
C VAL A 64 13.70 11.62 3.35
N VAL A 65 12.52 11.07 3.66
CA VAL A 65 11.49 10.73 2.68
C VAL A 65 10.21 11.44 3.04
N ASN A 66 9.97 12.56 2.37
CA ASN A 66 8.72 13.30 2.47
C ASN A 66 8.25 13.67 1.07
N THR A 67 7.47 12.78 0.46
CA THR A 67 7.05 12.92 -0.93
C THR A 67 5.59 12.52 -1.05
N PRO A 68 4.72 13.37 -1.64
CA PRO A 68 3.32 13.03 -1.75
C PRO A 68 3.10 11.79 -2.62
N MET A 69 2.00 11.07 -2.38
CA MET A 69 1.69 9.82 -3.09
C MET A 69 1.68 10.02 -4.61
N GLY A 70 2.16 9.01 -5.34
CA GLY A 70 2.26 9.04 -6.79
C GLY A 70 3.55 9.65 -7.34
N VAL A 71 4.45 10.13 -6.48
CA VAL A 71 5.75 10.68 -6.88
C VAL A 71 6.87 9.86 -6.26
N PHE A 72 7.91 9.58 -7.06
CA PHE A 72 9.12 8.95 -6.56
C PHE A 72 9.94 9.93 -5.71
N ASN A 73 10.27 9.52 -4.50
CA ASN A 73 11.40 10.07 -3.78
C ASN A 73 12.68 9.34 -4.19
N ASN A 74 13.45 9.96 -5.07
CA ASN A 74 14.74 9.44 -5.53
C ASN A 74 15.85 9.92 -4.60
N LEU A 75 16.38 9.03 -3.76
CA LEU A 75 17.55 9.32 -2.94
C LEU A 75 18.77 9.38 -3.85
N ARG A 76 19.42 10.54 -3.89
CA ARG A 76 20.51 10.84 -4.83
C ARG A 76 21.90 10.51 -4.29
N SER A 77 22.01 10.07 -3.05
CA SER A 77 23.30 9.69 -2.46
C SER A 77 23.09 8.63 -1.41
N TYR A 78 24.14 7.86 -1.13
CA TYR A 78 24.17 7.07 0.08
C TYR A 78 24.09 7.98 1.31
N PRO A 79 23.44 7.53 2.40
CA PRO A 79 23.51 8.26 3.64
C PRO A 79 24.98 8.38 4.08
N PRO A 80 25.38 9.53 4.67
CA PRO A 80 26.75 9.68 5.16
C PRO A 80 27.02 8.63 6.24
N ALA A 81 28.29 8.27 6.45
CA ALA A 81 28.69 7.28 7.47
C ALA A 81 28.23 7.64 8.90
N THR A 82 27.89 8.91 9.14
CA THR A 82 27.36 9.45 10.40
C THR A 82 25.83 9.28 10.55
N TYR A 83 25.15 8.75 9.53
CA TYR A 83 23.71 8.51 9.58
C TYR A 83 23.39 7.19 10.28
N HIS A 84 22.71 7.29 11.42
CA HIS A 84 22.26 6.15 12.24
C HIS A 84 20.73 6.05 12.30
N GLY A 85 20.02 6.62 11.31
CA GLY A 85 18.56 6.57 11.26
C GLY A 85 18.00 5.16 11.02
N VAL A 86 18.82 4.26 10.48
CA VAL A 86 18.52 2.83 10.33
C VAL A 86 19.69 1.97 10.79
N VAL A 87 19.39 0.74 11.21
CA VAL A 87 20.37 -0.20 11.78
C VAL A 87 21.43 -0.65 10.76
N ALA A 88 21.10 -0.66 9.46
CA ALA A 88 22.03 -1.02 8.39
C ALA A 88 21.65 -0.27 7.10
N PRO A 89 22.22 0.93 6.86
CA PRO A 89 21.99 1.63 5.60
C PRO A 89 22.60 0.81 4.45
N ASN A 90 21.81 0.62 3.39
CA ASN A 90 22.28 -0.02 2.18
C ASN A 90 23.34 0.87 1.49
N ALA A 91 24.49 0.29 1.18
CA ALA A 91 25.62 0.98 0.56
C ALA A 91 25.83 0.59 -0.92
N ASP A 92 24.97 -0.26 -1.47
CA ASP A 92 25.14 -0.84 -2.81
C ASP A 92 24.17 -0.27 -3.84
N THR A 93 23.03 0.29 -3.41
CA THR A 93 22.02 0.84 -4.33
C THR A 93 21.38 2.13 -3.84
N LEU A 94 21.12 3.06 -4.76
CA LEU A 94 20.27 4.22 -4.49
C LEU A 94 18.79 3.84 -4.49
N TYR A 95 18.06 4.39 -3.52
CA TYR A 95 16.63 4.14 -3.35
C TYR A 95 15.76 5.08 -4.19
N SER A 96 14.65 4.55 -4.68
CA SER A 96 13.56 5.28 -5.33
C SER A 96 12.23 4.79 -4.77
N ILE A 97 11.57 5.59 -3.95
CA ILE A 97 10.40 5.14 -3.19
C ILE A 97 9.14 5.89 -3.63
N ALA A 98 8.07 5.17 -3.95
CA ALA A 98 6.78 5.78 -4.25
C ALA A 98 5.62 5.02 -3.59
N TRP A 99 4.80 5.73 -2.82
CA TRP A 99 3.51 5.23 -2.35
C TRP A 99 2.43 5.55 -3.37
N VAL A 100 1.52 4.61 -3.63
CA VAL A 100 0.47 4.75 -4.64
C VAL A 100 -0.90 4.48 -4.03
N ASP A 101 -1.88 5.32 -4.37
CA ASP A 101 -3.29 5.14 -4.02
C ASP A 101 -4.09 4.66 -5.23
N LEU A 102 -4.52 3.40 -5.20
CA LEU A 102 -5.21 2.70 -6.28
C LEU A 102 -6.74 2.77 -6.17
N ASP A 103 -7.30 3.69 -5.37
CA ASP A 103 -8.75 3.75 -5.11
C ASP A 103 -9.57 4.19 -6.31
N SER A 104 -9.10 5.25 -6.98
CA SER A 104 -9.85 5.94 -8.05
C SER A 104 -9.61 5.32 -9.41
N GLU A 105 -8.35 5.03 -9.74
CA GLU A 105 -7.95 4.47 -11.03
C GLU A 105 -6.62 3.71 -10.91
N PRO A 106 -6.29 2.84 -11.90
CA PRO A 106 -4.98 2.21 -12.00
C PRO A 106 -3.87 3.25 -12.19
N TRP A 107 -2.67 2.87 -11.81
CA TRP A 107 -1.47 3.66 -12.03
C TRP A 107 -0.52 2.95 -12.98
N ILE A 108 0.20 3.71 -13.80
CA ILE A 108 1.18 3.20 -14.76
C ILE A 108 2.57 3.56 -14.27
N PHE A 109 3.40 2.55 -14.05
CA PHE A 109 4.81 2.68 -13.69
C PHE A 109 5.68 2.31 -14.90
N SER A 110 6.63 3.16 -15.29
CA SER A 110 7.60 2.89 -16.35
C SER A 110 9.02 3.14 -15.85
N HIS A 111 9.96 2.32 -16.31
CA HIS A 111 11.40 2.56 -16.17
C HIS A 111 12.11 2.47 -17.53
N PRO A 112 13.23 3.18 -17.72
CA PRO A 112 14.00 3.12 -18.97
C PRO A 112 14.73 1.78 -19.10
N ASP A 113 15.42 1.61 -20.21
CA ASP A 113 16.43 0.55 -20.33
C ASP A 113 17.53 0.77 -19.30
N MET A 114 17.80 -0.27 -18.51
CA MET A 114 18.76 -0.27 -17.41
C MET A 114 20.14 -0.79 -17.85
N ASN A 115 20.31 -1.12 -19.14
CA ASN A 115 21.52 -1.67 -19.76
C ASN A 115 22.04 -2.93 -19.03
N ASP A 116 23.22 -2.87 -18.44
CA ASP A 116 23.84 -3.94 -17.65
C ASP A 116 23.73 -3.69 -16.14
N ARG A 117 23.08 -2.60 -15.73
CA ARG A 117 23.03 -2.18 -14.33
C ARG A 117 22.06 -3.05 -13.53
N PHE A 118 22.51 -3.46 -12.35
CA PHE A 118 21.65 -4.12 -11.38
C PHE A 118 20.57 -3.16 -10.86
N TYR A 119 19.31 -3.59 -10.93
CA TYR A 119 18.18 -2.88 -10.36
C TYR A 119 17.06 -3.84 -9.93
N LEU A 120 16.18 -3.33 -9.08
CA LEU A 120 14.91 -3.97 -8.74
C LEU A 120 13.88 -2.94 -8.27
N PHE A 121 12.60 -3.23 -8.51
CA PHE A 121 11.44 -2.46 -8.07
C PHE A 121 10.40 -3.35 -7.36
N PRO A 122 10.73 -3.94 -6.19
CA PRO A 122 9.74 -4.64 -5.38
C PRO A 122 8.49 -3.79 -5.15
N ILE A 123 7.33 -4.37 -5.43
CA ILE A 123 6.03 -3.75 -5.24
C ILE A 123 5.33 -4.46 -4.09
N TYR A 124 5.11 -3.75 -2.99
CA TYR A 124 4.53 -4.32 -1.78
C TYR A 124 3.07 -3.88 -1.60
N THR A 125 2.25 -4.81 -1.13
CA THR A 125 0.94 -4.47 -0.55
C THR A 125 1.11 -3.75 0.79
N LEU A 126 0.03 -3.18 1.30
CA LEU A 126 0.00 -2.61 2.65
C LEU A 126 0.22 -3.67 3.76
N TRP A 127 0.07 -4.96 3.44
CA TRP A 127 0.38 -6.07 4.37
C TRP A 127 1.84 -6.50 4.35
N THR A 128 2.65 -5.95 3.44
CA THR A 128 4.06 -6.27 3.16
C THR A 128 4.41 -7.51 2.31
N PRO A 129 3.48 -8.36 1.82
CA PRO A 129 3.79 -9.26 0.70
C PRO A 129 4.21 -8.49 -0.55
N VAL A 130 5.16 -9.07 -1.27
CA VAL A 130 5.59 -8.65 -2.61
C VAL A 130 4.54 -9.13 -3.62
N LEU A 131 3.96 -8.20 -4.37
CA LEU A 131 3.08 -8.47 -5.52
C LEU A 131 3.89 -8.88 -6.74
N ASP A 132 4.98 -8.16 -6.97
CA ASP A 132 5.89 -8.36 -8.08
C ASP A 132 7.24 -7.73 -7.73
N ASP A 133 8.29 -8.18 -8.40
CA ASP A 133 9.65 -7.67 -8.20
C ASP A 133 10.37 -7.51 -9.55
N PRO A 134 9.92 -6.58 -10.43
CA PRO A 134 10.64 -6.28 -11.67
C PRO A 134 12.09 -5.88 -11.39
N GLY A 135 13.02 -6.43 -12.16
CA GLY A 135 14.44 -6.23 -11.91
C GLY A 135 15.31 -7.08 -12.80
N THR A 136 16.62 -6.86 -12.71
CA THR A 136 17.63 -7.55 -13.53
C THR A 136 17.47 -9.08 -13.49
N ARG A 137 17.05 -9.64 -12.35
CA ARG A 137 16.93 -11.09 -12.14
C ARG A 137 15.59 -11.69 -12.59
N THR A 138 14.56 -10.88 -12.77
CA THR A 138 13.16 -11.34 -12.97
C THR A 138 12.59 -10.93 -14.32
N THR A 139 12.93 -9.75 -14.80
CA THR A 139 12.41 -9.16 -16.05
C THR A 139 13.51 -8.74 -17.02
N GLY A 140 14.78 -8.87 -16.63
CA GLY A 140 15.91 -8.37 -17.42
C GLY A 140 16.06 -6.86 -17.31
N THR A 141 16.71 -6.24 -18.29
CA THR A 141 17.09 -4.82 -18.27
C THR A 141 16.42 -3.89 -19.31
N PRO A 142 15.73 -4.35 -20.37
CA PRO A 142 15.02 -3.45 -21.28
C PRO A 142 14.00 -2.55 -20.57
N SER A 143 13.62 -1.45 -21.22
CA SER A 143 12.55 -0.58 -20.71
C SER A 143 11.24 -1.36 -20.57
N ALA A 144 10.49 -1.10 -19.51
CA ALA A 144 9.23 -1.77 -19.25
C ALA A 144 8.19 -0.82 -18.65
N THR A 145 6.91 -1.17 -18.86
CA THR A 145 5.76 -0.42 -18.34
C THR A 145 4.78 -1.37 -17.66
N TYR A 146 4.37 -1.06 -16.44
CA TYR A 146 3.54 -1.88 -15.58
C TYR A 146 2.24 -1.15 -15.25
N ALA A 147 1.11 -1.84 -15.33
CA ALA A 147 -0.16 -1.31 -14.82
C ALA A 147 -0.44 -1.86 -13.41
N LEU A 148 -0.57 -0.95 -12.44
CA LEU A 148 -0.84 -1.22 -11.04
C LEU A 148 -2.33 -1.04 -10.80
N VAL A 149 -3.03 -2.14 -10.52
CA VAL A 149 -4.50 -2.16 -10.48
C VAL A 149 -5.00 -2.47 -9.09
N GLY A 150 -5.81 -1.57 -8.51
CA GLY A 150 -6.41 -1.73 -7.19
C GLY A 150 -7.61 -2.67 -7.17
N PRO A 151 -8.07 -3.10 -5.98
CA PRO A 151 -9.11 -4.11 -5.83
C PRO A 151 -10.50 -3.64 -6.29
N LYS A 152 -10.74 -2.32 -6.38
CA LYS A 152 -11.98 -1.71 -6.86
C LYS A 152 -12.13 -1.70 -8.37
N TRP A 153 -11.02 -1.76 -9.10
CA TRP A 153 -11.04 -1.64 -10.56
C TRP A 153 -11.46 -2.97 -11.18
N LYS A 154 -12.58 -2.97 -11.92
CA LYS A 154 -13.17 -4.18 -12.51
C LYS A 154 -13.26 -4.15 -14.04
N ILE A 155 -13.11 -2.97 -14.63
CA ILE A 155 -13.16 -2.83 -16.09
C ILE A 155 -11.78 -3.14 -16.69
N PRO A 156 -11.70 -3.76 -17.88
CA PRO A 156 -10.44 -3.91 -18.58
C PRO A 156 -9.78 -2.55 -18.88
N LEU A 157 -8.46 -2.52 -18.95
CA LEU A 157 -7.75 -1.35 -19.50
C LEU A 157 -8.11 -1.21 -20.99
N PRO A 158 -8.14 0.02 -21.55
CA PRO A 158 -8.33 0.19 -22.99
C PRO A 158 -7.28 -0.60 -23.80
N GLU A 159 -7.66 -1.16 -24.95
CA GLU A 159 -6.77 -2.01 -25.77
C GLU A 159 -5.46 -1.30 -26.13
N LYS A 160 -5.54 -0.05 -26.59
CA LYS A 160 -4.37 0.81 -26.88
C LYS A 160 -3.46 1.06 -25.67
N VAL A 161 -3.98 0.93 -24.45
CA VAL A 161 -3.16 0.99 -23.24
C VAL A 161 -2.49 -0.37 -23.04
N GLN A 162 -3.24 -1.47 -23.12
CA GLN A 162 -2.72 -2.83 -22.93
C GLN A 162 -1.55 -3.15 -23.87
N GLU A 163 -1.60 -2.69 -25.13
CA GLU A 163 -0.50 -2.83 -26.11
C GLU A 163 0.83 -2.24 -25.62
N LYS A 164 0.79 -1.29 -24.68
CA LYS A 164 1.95 -0.61 -24.10
C LYS A 164 2.35 -1.14 -22.73
N ILE A 165 1.57 -2.06 -22.16
CA ILE A 165 1.84 -2.63 -20.83
C ILE A 165 2.62 -3.92 -20.97
N THR A 166 3.83 -3.96 -20.38
CA THR A 166 4.63 -5.17 -20.22
C THR A 166 3.93 -6.18 -19.32
N LYS A 167 3.35 -5.72 -18.20
CA LYS A 167 2.61 -6.59 -17.27
C LYS A 167 1.59 -5.81 -16.43
N ILE A 168 0.43 -6.43 -16.20
CA ILE A 168 -0.58 -5.93 -15.27
C ILE A 168 -0.38 -6.60 -13.91
N ILE A 169 -0.31 -5.79 -12.85
CA ILE A 169 -0.07 -6.20 -11.46
C ILE A 169 -1.30 -5.82 -10.64
N TYR A 170 -2.02 -6.82 -10.14
CA TYR A 170 -3.22 -6.63 -9.34
C TYR A 170 -2.89 -6.62 -7.85
N SER A 171 -3.31 -5.58 -7.15
CA SER A 171 -3.18 -5.45 -5.71
C SER A 171 -4.49 -5.81 -5.00
N PRO A 172 -4.43 -6.62 -3.93
CA PRO A 172 -5.58 -6.85 -3.05
C PRO A 172 -5.85 -5.65 -2.11
N THR A 173 -4.92 -4.70 -2.00
CA THR A 173 -5.03 -3.51 -1.14
C THR A 173 -5.11 -2.22 -1.95
N ARG A 174 -5.78 -1.20 -1.39
CA ARG A 174 -5.86 0.16 -1.97
C ARG A 174 -4.48 0.80 -2.13
N TYR A 175 -3.62 0.66 -1.11
CA TYR A 175 -2.29 1.25 -1.12
C TYR A 175 -1.23 0.20 -1.42
N ILE A 176 -0.22 0.62 -2.17
CA ILE A 176 1.01 -0.13 -2.42
C ILE A 176 2.21 0.81 -2.29
N VAL A 177 3.40 0.23 -2.16
CA VAL A 177 4.67 0.96 -2.26
C VAL A 177 5.59 0.27 -3.27
N ILE A 178 6.20 1.08 -4.14
CA ILE A 178 7.30 0.67 -5.00
C ILE A 178 8.59 1.04 -4.27
N LEU A 179 9.45 0.06 -4.01
CA LEU A 179 10.72 0.24 -3.32
C LEU A 179 11.88 -0.02 -4.28
N GLY A 180 12.07 0.90 -5.23
CA GLY A 180 13.12 0.86 -6.23
C GLY A 180 14.52 0.93 -5.64
N ARG A 181 15.44 0.17 -6.24
CA ARG A 181 16.86 0.12 -5.92
C ARG A 181 17.66 0.02 -7.20
N THR A 182 18.61 0.93 -7.37
CA THR A 182 19.48 0.99 -8.54
C THR A 182 20.93 1.01 -8.10
N TYR A 183 21.73 0.05 -8.56
CA TYR A 183 23.13 -0.09 -8.17
C TYR A 183 23.93 1.15 -8.50
N CYS A 184 24.78 1.59 -7.56
CA CYS A 184 25.70 2.70 -7.75
C CYS A 184 27.03 2.35 -7.08
N THR A 185 28.14 2.51 -7.81
CA THR A 185 29.50 2.30 -7.29
C THR A 185 29.90 3.34 -6.24
N GLY A 186 29.17 4.46 -6.16
CA GLY A 186 29.45 5.57 -5.24
C GLY A 186 30.44 6.60 -5.77
N THR A 187 30.97 6.44 -6.99
CA THR A 187 31.78 7.49 -7.63
C THR A 187 30.90 8.65 -8.09
N GLN A 188 31.49 9.84 -8.23
CA GLN A 188 30.75 11.03 -8.62
C GLN A 188 30.15 10.91 -10.03
N GLU A 189 30.87 10.24 -10.93
CA GLU A 189 30.47 9.96 -12.30
C GLU A 189 29.27 8.99 -12.32
N ASP A 190 29.34 7.92 -11.54
CA ASP A 190 28.29 6.90 -11.53
C ASP A 190 27.02 7.41 -10.83
N TYR A 191 27.15 8.27 -9.83
CA TYR A 191 26.00 9.00 -9.27
C TYR A 191 25.24 9.76 -10.34
N GLN A 192 25.93 10.52 -11.19
CA GLN A 192 25.27 11.28 -12.26
C GLN A 192 24.57 10.35 -13.27
N ILE A 193 25.12 9.18 -13.56
CA ILE A 193 24.48 8.17 -14.41
C ILE A 193 23.18 7.66 -13.75
N VAL A 194 23.25 7.26 -12.48
CA VAL A 194 22.08 6.76 -11.75
C VAL A 194 21.03 7.84 -11.58
N HIS A 195 21.42 9.11 -11.39
CA HIS A 195 20.48 10.21 -11.31
C HIS A 195 19.67 10.36 -12.60
N ARG A 196 20.34 10.31 -13.76
CA ARG A 196 19.67 10.35 -15.07
C ARG A 196 18.74 9.17 -15.29
N LEU A 197 19.06 7.98 -14.78
CA LEU A 197 18.16 6.83 -14.81
C LEU A 197 16.93 7.05 -13.92
N GLN A 198 17.15 7.49 -12.68
CA GLN A 198 16.09 7.81 -11.72
C GLN A 198 15.13 8.92 -12.22
N ASP A 199 15.65 9.88 -12.97
CA ASP A 199 14.85 10.96 -13.58
C ASP A 199 13.88 10.46 -14.65
N GLN A 200 14.13 9.27 -15.20
CA GLN A 200 13.28 8.63 -16.20
C GLN A 200 12.27 7.65 -15.58
N TYR A 201 12.24 7.50 -14.25
CA TYR A 201 11.20 6.70 -13.59
C TYR A 201 9.89 7.48 -13.60
N LEU A 202 8.89 6.94 -14.28
CA LEU A 202 7.60 7.58 -14.46
C LEU A 202 6.54 6.80 -13.71
N LEU A 203 5.76 7.50 -12.89
CA LEU A 203 4.60 6.96 -12.20
C LEU A 203 3.43 7.92 -12.42
N ARG A 204 2.32 7.44 -12.97
CA ARG A 204 1.21 8.32 -13.38
C ARG A 204 -0.14 7.62 -13.32
N PRO A 205 -1.24 8.34 -13.05
CA PRO A 205 -2.58 7.76 -13.15
C PRO A 205 -2.88 7.32 -14.60
N LEU A 206 -3.74 6.32 -14.76
CA LEU A 206 -4.15 5.78 -16.06
C LEU A 206 -4.67 6.88 -17.00
N GLY A 207 -5.52 7.78 -16.50
CA GLY A 207 -6.05 8.90 -17.28
C GLY A 207 -4.96 9.84 -17.80
N THR A 208 -3.90 10.07 -17.01
CA THR A 208 -2.73 10.85 -17.45
C THR A 208 -1.94 10.10 -18.53
N PHE A 209 -1.70 8.80 -18.34
CA PHE A 209 -1.02 7.98 -19.35
C PHE A 209 -1.75 7.98 -20.70
N ILE A 210 -3.09 7.90 -20.67
CA ILE A 210 -3.92 7.94 -21.89
C ILE A 210 -3.80 9.29 -22.61
N ARG A 211 -3.72 10.41 -21.87
CA ARG A 211 -3.54 11.74 -22.47
C ARG A 211 -2.13 11.95 -23.03
N ASN A 212 -1.11 11.58 -22.25
CA ASN A 212 0.29 11.72 -22.63
C ASN A 212 1.16 10.71 -21.87
N GLU A 213 1.67 9.72 -22.60
CA GLU A 213 2.50 8.63 -22.06
C GLU A 213 3.90 9.07 -21.61
N ASN A 214 4.30 10.31 -21.84
CA ASN A 214 5.59 10.87 -21.40
C ASN A 214 5.40 11.99 -20.37
N GLU A 215 4.16 12.27 -19.97
CA GLU A 215 3.90 13.27 -18.94
C GLU A 215 4.51 12.83 -17.61
N THR A 216 5.39 13.69 -17.09
CA THR A 216 5.99 13.54 -15.77
C THR A 216 4.96 13.93 -14.73
N TYR A 217 4.58 13.00 -13.87
CA TYR A 217 3.72 13.32 -12.74
C TYR A 217 4.55 14.01 -11.66
N SER A 218 4.25 15.29 -11.43
CA SER A 218 4.90 16.13 -10.43
C SER A 218 3.88 16.55 -9.37
N ARG A 219 4.37 16.97 -8.21
CA ARG A 219 3.56 17.60 -7.15
C ARG A 219 2.67 18.73 -7.66
N SER A 220 3.10 19.47 -8.69
CA SER A 220 2.33 20.57 -9.29
C SER A 220 1.08 20.12 -10.06
N ASN A 221 1.02 18.86 -10.48
CA ASN A 221 -0.03 18.34 -11.37
C ASN A 221 -0.88 17.25 -10.68
N MET A 222 -0.81 17.16 -9.35
CA MET A 222 -1.60 16.19 -8.58
C MET A 222 -3.09 16.58 -8.56
N PRO A 223 -4.02 15.68 -8.94
CA PRO A 223 -5.39 15.76 -8.44
C PRO A 223 -5.38 15.90 -6.91
N ALA A 224 -6.26 16.77 -6.40
CA ALA A 224 -6.48 16.89 -4.98
C ALA A 224 -6.72 15.49 -4.38
N ILE A 225 -6.05 15.16 -3.28
CA ILE A 225 -6.31 13.92 -2.55
C ILE A 225 -7.75 14.01 -2.03
N ASN A 226 -8.69 13.43 -2.78
CA ASN A 226 -10.03 13.15 -2.30
C ASN A 226 -9.93 11.88 -1.46
N GLY A 227 -9.72 12.04 -0.16
CA GLY A 227 -9.56 10.90 0.75
C GLY A 227 -9.76 11.31 2.21
N ASN A 228 -10.46 10.42 2.93
CA ASN A 228 -10.75 10.46 4.37
C ASN A 228 -9.61 11.12 5.17
N PRO A 229 -9.90 12.04 6.12
CA PRO A 229 -8.84 12.63 6.94
C PRO A 229 -8.00 11.51 7.55
N ASP A 230 -6.68 11.62 7.39
CA ASP A 230 -5.73 10.70 8.00
C ASP A 230 -6.10 10.52 9.49
N PRO A 231 -6.04 9.29 10.03
CA PRO A 231 -6.44 9.04 11.39
C PRO A 231 -5.64 9.92 12.36
N PRO A 232 -6.26 10.42 13.45
CA PRO A 232 -5.62 11.33 14.38
C PRO A 232 -4.63 10.57 15.28
N PHE A 233 -3.38 10.43 14.82
CA PHE A 233 -2.27 9.92 15.61
C PHE A 233 -1.03 10.83 15.46
N ASN A 234 -0.11 10.73 16.41
CA ASN A 234 1.15 11.47 16.37
C ASN A 234 2.01 10.97 15.19
N ARG A 235 2.38 11.86 14.27
CA ARG A 235 3.14 11.52 13.06
C ARG A 235 4.65 11.71 13.23
N THR A 236 5.12 12.07 14.43
CA THR A 236 6.54 12.27 14.72
C THR A 236 7.11 11.15 15.58
N GLY A 237 8.42 10.93 15.47
CA GLY A 237 9.12 9.83 16.14
C GLY A 237 9.15 8.55 15.31
N SER A 238 9.78 7.52 15.88
CA SER A 238 9.89 6.22 15.20
C SER A 238 8.50 5.59 15.02
N VAL A 239 8.30 4.88 13.91
CA VAL A 239 7.04 4.15 13.64
C VAL A 239 6.65 3.25 14.82
N ARG A 240 7.64 2.58 15.43
CA ARG A 240 7.47 1.74 16.61
C ARG A 240 6.91 2.52 17.79
N ASP A 241 7.48 3.69 18.10
CA ASP A 241 7.03 4.51 19.24
C ASP A 241 5.66 5.12 18.98
N VAL A 242 5.37 5.53 17.74
CA VAL A 242 4.04 5.99 17.34
C VAL A 242 3.00 4.90 17.62
N ILE A 243 3.24 3.66 17.19
CA ILE A 243 2.31 2.55 17.40
C ILE A 243 2.21 2.17 18.88
N LYS A 244 3.34 2.12 19.60
CA LYS A 244 3.38 1.79 21.02
C LYS A 244 2.56 2.76 21.87
N ASN A 245 2.58 4.05 21.52
CA ASN A 245 1.87 5.11 22.23
C ASN A 245 0.49 5.42 21.61
N MET A 246 0.06 4.66 20.60
CA MET A 246 -1.21 4.85 19.93
C MET A 246 -2.38 4.44 20.82
N ASN A 247 -3.44 5.25 20.84
CA ASN A 247 -4.69 4.86 21.50
C ASN A 247 -5.25 3.57 20.88
N ILE A 248 -5.75 2.65 21.71
CA ILE A 248 -6.27 1.35 21.29
C ILE A 248 -7.39 1.46 20.24
N SER A 249 -8.30 2.43 20.40
CA SER A 249 -9.39 2.67 19.45
C SER A 249 -8.84 3.17 18.11
N THR A 250 -7.83 4.04 18.13
CA THR A 250 -7.16 4.50 16.91
C THR A 250 -6.49 3.35 16.17
N TYR A 251 -5.76 2.49 16.89
CA TYR A 251 -5.11 1.31 16.32
C TYR A 251 -6.12 0.40 15.62
N PHE A 252 -7.19 -0.01 16.31
CA PHE A 252 -8.18 -0.90 15.74
C PHE A 252 -9.03 -0.25 14.64
N ASN A 253 -9.28 1.06 14.71
CA ASN A 253 -9.95 1.80 13.64
C ASN A 253 -9.08 1.84 12.36
N ILE A 254 -7.77 2.08 12.49
CA ILE A 254 -6.84 2.00 11.35
C ILE A 254 -6.88 0.59 10.77
N MET A 255 -6.69 -0.42 11.62
CA MET A 255 -6.69 -1.83 11.21
C MET A 255 -7.98 -2.19 10.46
N ALA A 256 -9.15 -1.92 11.05
CA ALA A 256 -10.45 -2.21 10.45
C ALA A 256 -10.65 -1.46 9.13
N THR A 257 -10.29 -0.17 9.06
CA THR A 257 -10.42 0.64 7.84
C THR A 257 -9.54 0.11 6.72
N ARG A 258 -8.33 -0.36 7.02
CA ARG A 258 -7.39 -0.87 6.01
C ARG A 258 -7.63 -2.33 5.63
N MET A 259 -8.29 -3.09 6.50
CA MET A 259 -8.82 -4.42 6.20
C MET A 259 -10.06 -4.41 5.31
N GLN A 260 -10.78 -3.29 5.23
CA GLN A 260 -11.89 -3.15 4.31
C GLN A 260 -11.38 -3.27 2.87
N VAL A 261 -11.44 -4.48 2.33
CA VAL A 261 -11.60 -4.66 0.90
C VAL A 261 -12.96 -4.04 0.62
N SER A 262 -13.00 -2.98 -0.19
CA SER A 262 -14.27 -2.48 -0.72
C SER A 262 -14.86 -3.55 -1.64
N SER A 263 -15.44 -4.58 -1.04
CA SER A 263 -16.25 -5.56 -1.73
C SER A 263 -17.61 -4.89 -1.91
N SER A 264 -17.90 -4.46 -3.14
CA SER A 264 -19.30 -4.33 -3.56
C SER A 264 -19.93 -5.71 -3.80
N SER A 265 -19.20 -6.82 -3.57
CA SER A 265 -19.63 -8.18 -3.87
C SER A 265 -19.75 -9.13 -2.67
N GLY A 266 -19.54 -8.69 -1.42
CA GLY A 266 -19.85 -9.48 -0.23
C GLY A 266 -19.15 -10.85 -0.13
N LYS A 267 -18.01 -11.05 -0.81
CA LYS A 267 -17.17 -12.24 -0.64
C LYS A 267 -15.87 -11.82 0.02
N ASP A 268 -15.71 -12.23 1.28
CA ASP A 268 -14.46 -12.12 2.01
C ASP A 268 -13.36 -12.84 1.22
N VAL A 269 -12.38 -12.08 0.74
CA VAL A 269 -11.14 -12.66 0.24
C VAL A 269 -10.39 -13.16 1.47
N LYS A 270 -10.39 -14.48 1.69
CA LYS A 270 -9.57 -15.09 2.73
C LYS A 270 -8.10 -14.80 2.43
N TYR A 271 -7.49 -13.96 3.25
CA TYR A 271 -6.05 -13.82 3.30
C TYR A 271 -5.49 -15.08 3.97
N ASP A 272 -4.79 -15.91 3.19
CA ASP A 272 -4.05 -17.05 3.74
C ASP A 272 -2.79 -16.50 4.41
N GLY A 273 -2.77 -16.53 5.75
CA GLY A 273 -1.67 -16.02 6.58
C GLY A 273 -0.35 -16.79 6.47
N SER A 274 -0.16 -17.58 5.40
CA SER A 274 1.04 -18.38 5.13
C SER A 274 2.26 -17.56 4.71
N ILE A 275 2.11 -16.26 4.44
CA ILE A 275 3.20 -15.37 4.00
C ILE A 275 3.45 -14.28 5.06
N ILE A 276 4.06 -14.66 6.18
CA ILE A 276 4.78 -13.72 7.06
C ILE A 276 6.21 -14.25 7.17
N ASP A 277 7.04 -13.97 6.16
CA ASP A 277 8.48 -14.19 6.27
C ASP A 277 9.07 -13.08 7.15
N LYS A 278 9.71 -13.49 8.25
CA LYS A 278 10.31 -12.61 9.28
C LYS A 278 11.44 -11.71 8.74
N ARG A 279 11.86 -11.87 7.48
CA ARG A 279 12.98 -11.12 6.88
C ARG A 279 12.62 -9.74 6.31
N TYR A 280 11.34 -9.40 6.15
CA TYR A 280 10.94 -8.19 5.42
C TYR A 280 10.61 -6.95 6.29
N SER A 281 10.57 -7.11 7.62
CA SER A 281 10.26 -6.00 8.54
C SER A 281 11.30 -4.86 8.53
N GLN A 282 12.51 -5.07 8.00
CA GLN A 282 13.54 -4.03 7.98
C GLN A 282 13.46 -3.09 6.77
N ALA A 283 12.81 -3.49 5.67
CA ALA A 283 12.83 -2.72 4.42
C ALA A 283 11.95 -1.46 4.44
N LEU A 284 10.94 -1.42 5.32
CA LEU A 284 10.00 -0.30 5.46
C LEU A 284 10.18 0.47 6.77
N CYS A 285 11.11 0.05 7.62
CA CYS A 285 11.54 0.79 8.80
C CYS A 285 12.78 1.61 8.44
N VAL A 286 12.59 2.62 7.60
CA VAL A 286 13.56 3.71 7.35
C VAL A 286 13.10 4.96 8.06
#